data_AF-A0AB35IY85-F1
#
_entry.id   AF-A0AB35IY85-F1
#
_cell.length_a   1.000
_cell.length_b   1.000
_cell.length_c   1.000
_cell.angle_alpha   90.00
_cell.angle_beta   90.00
_cell.angle_gamma   90.00
#
_symmetry.space_group_name_H-M   'P 1'
#
loop_
_entity.id
_entity.type
_entity.pdbx_description
1 polymer ?
#
loop_
_entity_poly.entity_id
_entity_poly.type
_entity_poly.pdbx_seq_one_letter_code
_entity_poly.pdbx_strand_id
1 'polypeptide(L)'
;MKVNKLISELQKKESSIVESDTSSSNYISLECVTNKGKNRKFLELPKNYNEDITWLKCHIDTILPVMKDTRETKDGAPINKQVYFDNEIGDEKIINIAVASYNKVKNLY
;
A
#
# COMPACT_ATOMS: atom_id res chain seq x y z
N MET A 1 -6.90 7.43 9.24
CA MET A 1 -7.68 6.93 8.08
C MET A 1 -8.12 5.48 8.28
N LYS A 2 -9.34 5.12 7.88
CA LYS A 2 -9.81 3.71 7.84
C LYS A 2 -9.33 2.96 6.59
N VAL A 3 -9.13 1.64 6.70
CA VAL A 3 -8.67 0.77 5.59
C VAL A 3 -9.59 0.86 4.37
N ASN A 4 -10.91 0.69 4.55
CA ASN A 4 -11.88 0.79 3.44
C ASN A 4 -11.87 2.14 2.73
N LYS A 5 -11.68 3.23 3.48
CA LYS A 5 -11.60 4.59 2.96
C LYS A 5 -10.39 4.71 2.05
N LEU A 6 -9.22 4.18 2.45
CA LEU A 6 -8.03 4.23 1.60
C LEU A 6 -8.22 3.46 0.29
N ILE A 7 -8.71 2.22 0.38
CA ILE A 7 -8.96 1.37 -0.81
C ILE A 7 -9.89 2.10 -1.78
N SER A 8 -11.01 2.65 -1.27
CA SER A 8 -11.97 3.39 -2.07
C SER A 8 -11.35 4.62 -2.74
N GLU A 9 -10.54 5.39 -2.02
CA GLU A 9 -9.86 6.57 -2.57
C GLU A 9 -8.85 6.20 -3.67
N LEU A 10 -8.15 5.08 -3.52
CA LEU A 10 -7.23 4.58 -4.55
C LEU A 10 -7.98 4.11 -5.81
N GLN A 11 -9.04 3.33 -5.64
CA GLN A 11 -9.85 2.80 -6.75
C GLN A 11 -10.61 3.89 -7.51
N LYS A 12 -11.02 4.97 -6.83
CA LYS A 12 -11.58 6.17 -7.50
C LYS A 12 -10.56 6.86 -8.40
N LYS A 13 -9.27 6.85 -8.02
CA LYS A 13 -8.18 7.46 -8.80
C LYS A 13 -7.74 6.57 -9.96
N GLU A 14 -7.74 5.25 -9.76
CA GLU A 14 -7.35 4.27 -10.76
C GLU A 14 -8.21 3.01 -10.63
N SER A 15 -9.09 2.79 -11.61
CA SER A 15 -10.02 1.66 -11.63
C SER A 15 -9.32 0.31 -11.85
N SER A 16 -8.05 0.30 -12.30
CA SER A 16 -7.28 -0.93 -12.46
C SER A 16 -6.77 -1.50 -11.13
N ILE A 17 -6.94 -0.79 -10.01
CA ILE A 17 -6.50 -1.25 -8.69
C ILE A 17 -7.49 -2.29 -8.16
N VAL A 18 -7.00 -3.49 -7.89
CA VAL A 18 -7.80 -4.61 -7.38
C VAL A 18 -7.21 -5.19 -6.11
N GLU A 19 -8.05 -5.83 -5.32
CA GLU A 19 -7.63 -6.59 -4.14
C GLU A 19 -7.18 -8.00 -4.58
N SER A 20 -6.02 -8.46 -4.09
CA SER A 20 -5.61 -9.85 -4.27
C SER A 20 -6.43 -10.78 -3.37
N ASP A 21 -6.59 -12.04 -3.78
CA ASP A 21 -7.09 -13.07 -2.87
C ASP A 21 -6.11 -13.24 -1.70
N THR A 22 -6.55 -12.80 -0.52
CA THR A 22 -5.83 -12.83 0.74
C THR A 22 -6.67 -13.49 1.84
N SER A 23 -7.61 -14.36 1.45
CA SER A 23 -8.57 -15.03 2.34
C SER A 23 -7.92 -15.68 3.58
N SER A 24 -6.75 -16.31 3.40
CA SER A 24 -5.96 -16.97 4.45
C SER A 24 -4.94 -16.07 5.16
N SER A 25 -4.80 -14.80 4.76
CA SER A 25 -3.82 -13.87 5.31
C SER A 25 -4.43 -12.94 6.37
N ASN A 26 -3.58 -12.29 7.17
CA ASN A 26 -3.97 -11.26 8.16
C ASN A 26 -3.87 -9.83 7.60
N TYR A 27 -3.75 -9.70 6.28
CA TYR A 27 -3.59 -8.43 5.57
C TYR A 27 -4.42 -8.45 4.28
N ILE A 28 -4.76 -7.27 3.78
CA ILE A 28 -5.27 -7.06 2.43
C ILE A 28 -4.09 -6.69 1.53
N SER A 29 -4.05 -7.24 0.33
CA SER A 29 -3.07 -6.87 -0.71
C SER A 29 -3.78 -6.14 -1.84
N LEU A 30 -3.18 -5.05 -2.32
CA LEU A 30 -3.63 -4.36 -3.52
C LEU A 30 -2.64 -4.59 -4.66
N GLU A 31 -3.19 -4.84 -5.84
CA GLU A 31 -2.49 -5.06 -7.09
C GLU A 31 -2.82 -3.98 -8.12
N CYS A 32 -1.86 -3.71 -9.00
CA CYS A 32 -2.03 -2.88 -10.18
C CYS A 32 -1.51 -3.60 -11.42
N VAL A 33 -2.12 -3.29 -12.58
CA VAL A 33 -1.57 -3.64 -13.89
C VAL A 33 -0.35 -2.75 -14.16
N THR A 34 0.82 -3.36 -14.35
CA THR A 34 2.06 -2.63 -14.64
C THR A 34 2.15 -2.20 -16.10
N ASN A 35 3.12 -1.35 -16.43
CA ASN A 35 3.37 -0.94 -17.82
C ASN A 35 3.78 -2.12 -18.72
N LYS A 36 4.25 -3.23 -18.16
CA LYS A 36 4.51 -4.49 -18.90
C LYS A 36 3.28 -5.41 -18.96
N GLY A 37 2.11 -4.93 -18.55
CA GLY A 37 0.83 -5.63 -18.64
C GLY A 37 0.64 -6.76 -17.62
N LYS A 38 1.48 -6.84 -16.58
CA LYS A 38 1.36 -7.87 -15.53
C LYS A 38 0.77 -7.29 -14.26
N ASN A 39 -0.01 -8.07 -13.53
CA ASN A 39 -0.42 -7.67 -12.20
C ASN A 39 0.75 -7.79 -11.23
N ARG A 40 0.95 -6.74 -10.43
CA ARG A 40 1.91 -6.73 -9.34
C ARG A 40 1.30 -6.08 -8.12
N LYS A 41 1.58 -6.69 -6.97
CA LYS A 41 1.22 -6.13 -5.68
C LYS A 41 1.94 -4.79 -5.51
N PHE A 42 1.26 -3.75 -5.04
CA PHE A 42 1.91 -2.48 -4.69
C PHE A 42 1.63 -2.01 -3.26
N LEU A 43 0.64 -2.57 -2.57
CA LEU A 43 0.33 -2.22 -1.19
C LEU A 43 -0.11 -3.43 -0.37
N GLU A 44 0.26 -3.47 0.91
CA GLU A 44 -0.41 -4.31 1.92
C GLU A 44 -0.92 -3.47 3.09
N LEU A 45 -2.08 -3.84 3.62
CA LEU A 45 -2.80 -3.14 4.68
C LEU A 45 -3.32 -4.14 5.74
N PRO A 46 -3.64 -3.70 6.96
CA PRO A 46 -4.39 -4.52 7.92
C PRO A 46 -5.69 -5.06 7.30
N LYS A 47 -6.06 -6.30 7.63
CA LYS A 47 -7.25 -6.96 7.05
C LYS A 47 -8.58 -6.34 7.44
N ASN A 48 -8.66 -5.71 8.62
CA ASN A 48 -9.93 -5.18 9.09
C ASN A 48 -10.25 -3.85 8.39
N TYR A 49 -11.22 -3.89 7.46
CA TYR A 49 -11.68 -2.74 6.68
C TYR A 49 -12.13 -1.55 7.54
N ASN A 50 -12.61 -1.79 8.76
CA ASN A 50 -13.14 -0.76 9.68
C ASN A 50 -12.11 -0.31 10.72
N GLU A 51 -10.89 -0.86 10.70
CA GLU A 51 -9.80 -0.40 11.56
C GLU A 51 -9.08 0.81 10.96
N ASP A 52 -8.47 1.57 11.86
CA ASP A 52 -7.54 2.62 11.46
C ASP A 52 -6.26 1.99 10.93
N ILE A 53 -5.70 2.61 9.91
CA ILE A 53 -4.45 2.19 9.31
C ILE A 53 -3.32 2.57 10.27
N THR A 54 -2.84 1.57 11.01
CA THR A 54 -1.68 1.69 11.92
C THR A 54 -0.37 1.33 11.24
N TRP A 55 -0.44 0.65 10.10
CA TRP A 55 0.70 0.38 9.23
C TRP A 55 0.24 0.17 7.79
N LEU A 56 1.17 0.35 6.85
CA LEU A 56 1.04 -0.18 5.50
C LEU A 56 2.38 -0.75 5.05
N LYS A 57 2.38 -1.54 4.00
CA LYS A 57 3.59 -2.02 3.37
C LYS A 57 3.63 -1.58 1.92
N CYS A 58 4.76 -1.02 1.50
CA CYS A 58 4.99 -0.44 0.18
C CYS A 58 6.31 -0.92 -0.43
N HIS A 59 6.56 -0.52 -1.68
CA HIS A 59 7.83 -0.74 -2.35
C HIS A 59 8.97 -0.02 -1.59
N ILE A 60 10.17 -0.62 -1.51
CA ILE A 60 11.33 -0.06 -0.76
C ILE A 60 11.71 1.35 -1.20
N ASP A 61 11.76 1.57 -2.52
CA ASP A 61 12.09 2.86 -3.13
C ASP A 61 10.92 3.87 -3.11
N THR A 62 9.83 3.59 -2.40
CA THR A 62 8.77 4.58 -2.20
C THR A 62 9.35 5.74 -1.39
N ILE A 63 9.37 6.93 -1.97
CA ILE A 63 9.83 8.14 -1.30
C ILE A 63 8.80 8.49 -0.23
N LEU A 64 9.24 8.50 1.04
CA LEU A 64 8.40 8.82 2.19
C LEU A 64 8.83 10.18 2.74
N PRO A 65 7.90 11.09 3.07
CA PRO A 65 8.23 12.22 3.93
C PRO A 65 8.69 11.67 5.29
N VAL A 66 9.83 12.13 5.82
CA VAL A 66 10.53 11.65 7.03
C VAL A 66 9.59 10.92 8.01
N MET A 67 9.58 9.59 7.93
CA MET A 67 8.81 8.74 8.84
C MET A 67 9.78 8.15 9.85
N LYS A 68 9.45 8.29 11.13
CA LYS A 68 10.30 7.83 12.23
C LYS A 68 10.39 6.29 12.28
N ASP A 69 9.31 5.60 11.89
CA ASP A 69 9.21 4.14 12.00
C ASP A 69 8.94 3.46 10.67
N THR A 70 10.02 3.11 9.97
CA THR A 70 10.00 2.25 8.78
C THR A 70 10.90 1.04 8.97
N ARG A 71 10.46 -0.13 8.52
CA ARG A 71 11.24 -1.37 8.60
C ARG A 71 11.27 -2.05 7.25
N GLU A 72 12.44 -2.53 6.84
CA GLU A 72 12.53 -3.47 5.73
C GLU A 72 11.99 -4.83 6.17
N THR A 73 11.19 -5.46 5.32
CA THR A 73 10.61 -6.77 5.55
C THR A 73 11.22 -7.78 4.58
N LYS A 74 11.47 -9.01 5.03
CA LYS A 74 12.07 -10.07 4.19
C LYS A 74 11.11 -10.70 3.18
N ASP A 75 9.90 -10.15 3.07
CA ASP A 75 8.91 -10.61 2.11
C ASP A 75 9.40 -10.31 0.69
N GLY A 76 9.16 -11.25 -0.24
CA GLY A 76 9.64 -11.13 -1.62
C GLY A 76 9.21 -9.82 -2.30
N ALA A 77 9.98 -9.40 -3.31
CA ALA A 77 9.65 -8.23 -4.13
C ALA A 77 8.24 -8.38 -4.77
N PRO A 78 7.48 -7.29 -4.92
CA PRO A 78 7.95 -5.90 -4.93
C PRO A 78 7.66 -5.09 -3.65
N ILE A 79 7.08 -5.70 -2.60
CA ILE A 79 6.66 -4.97 -1.39
C ILE A 79 7.44 -5.47 -0.18
N ASN A 80 8.40 -4.67 0.24
CA ASN A 80 9.42 -5.04 1.22
C ASN A 80 9.74 -3.93 2.22
N LYS A 81 8.90 -2.89 2.32
CA LYS A 81 9.05 -1.81 3.31
C LYS A 81 7.73 -1.61 4.05
N GLN A 82 7.73 -1.87 5.35
CA GLN A 82 6.61 -1.56 6.23
C GLN A 82 6.80 -0.19 6.87
N VAL A 83 5.73 0.58 6.87
CA VAL A 83 5.64 1.93 7.42
C VAL A 83 4.60 1.90 8.52
N TYR A 84 4.98 2.35 9.71
CA TYR A 84 4.06 2.45 10.85
C TYR A 84 3.58 3.88 11.02
N PHE A 85 2.34 4.01 11.46
CA PHE A 85 1.69 5.29 11.70
C PHE A 85 1.30 5.41 13.16
N ASP A 86 1.73 6.49 13.78
CA ASP A 86 1.18 6.95 15.03
C ASP A 86 -0.12 7.73 14.76
N ASN A 87 -0.90 7.99 15.81
CA ASN A 87 -2.20 8.68 15.74
C ASN A 87 -2.13 10.13 15.18
N GLU A 88 -0.94 10.66 14.91
CA GLU A 88 -0.71 12.02 14.42
C GLU A 88 -0.52 12.12 12.88
N ILE A 89 -0.48 11.00 12.15
CA ILE A 89 -0.36 11.03 10.69
C ILE A 89 -1.71 11.38 10.06
N GLY A 90 -1.75 12.51 9.35
CA GLY A 90 -2.93 12.90 8.57
C GLY A 90 -3.19 11.97 7.37
N ASP A 91 -4.48 11.76 7.05
CA ASP A 91 -4.96 10.89 5.96
C ASP A 91 -4.22 11.12 4.62
N GLU A 92 -3.91 12.38 4.28
CA GLU A 92 -3.21 12.75 3.03
C GLU A 92 -1.83 12.08 2.91
N LYS A 93 -1.08 11.96 4.00
CA LYS A 93 0.23 11.30 3.98
C LYS A 93 0.08 9.81 3.66
N ILE A 94 -0.90 9.14 4.25
CA ILE A 94 -1.17 7.71 3.99
C ILE A 94 -1.52 7.50 2.51
N ILE A 95 -2.38 8.36 1.95
CA ILE A 95 -2.75 8.33 0.53
C ILE A 95 -1.52 8.56 -0.35
N ASN A 96 -0.70 9.56 -0.04
CA ASN A 96 0.48 9.91 -0.84
C ASN A 96 1.50 8.76 -0.88
N ILE A 97 1.70 8.05 0.22
CA ILE A 97 2.58 6.86 0.25
C ILE A 97 2.03 5.75 -0.62
N ALA A 98 0.73 5.45 -0.49
CA ALA A 98 0.10 4.41 -1.29
C ALA A 98 0.18 4.71 -2.80
N VAL A 99 -0.08 5.96 -3.19
CA VAL A 99 0.05 6.42 -4.58
C VAL A 99 1.50 6.38 -5.07
N ALA A 100 2.47 6.78 -4.23
CA ALA A 100 3.88 6.71 -4.59
C ALA A 100 4.34 5.25 -4.80
N SER A 101 3.90 4.32 -3.96
CA SER A 101 4.16 2.89 -4.11
C SER A 101 3.54 2.34 -5.40
N TYR A 102 2.28 2.69 -5.67
CA TYR A 102 1.57 2.35 -6.92
C TYR A 102 2.37 2.79 -8.15
N ASN A 103 2.75 4.08 -8.22
CA ASN A 103 3.49 4.63 -9.35
C ASN A 103 4.84 3.94 -9.52
N LYS A 104 5.52 3.63 -8.41
CA LYS A 104 6.82 2.96 -8.43
C LYS A 104 6.70 1.54 -8.98
N VAL A 105 5.74 0.75 -8.51
CA VAL A 105 5.51 -0.62 -8.98
C VAL A 105 5.05 -0.64 -10.43
N LYS A 106 4.11 0.23 -10.81
CA LYS A 106 3.59 0.34 -12.19
C LYS A 106 4.70 0.63 -13.21
N ASN A 107 5.65 1.48 -12.84
CA ASN A 107 6.74 1.90 -13.73
C ASN A 107 7.92 0.92 -13.78
N LEU A 108 8.24 0.23 -12.69
CA LEU A 108 9.38 -0.69 -12.63
C LEU A 108 9.11 -2.06 -13.27
N TYR A 109 7.90 -2.57 -13.07
CA TYR A 109 7.52 -3.95 -13.43
C TYR A 109 6.61 -4.00 -14.64
#